data_AF-A0A1H4B446-F1
#
_entry.id   AF-A0A1H4B446-F1
#
_cell.length_a   1.000
_cell.length_b   1.000
_cell.length_c   1.000
_cell.angle_alpha   90.00
_cell.angle_beta   90.00
_cell.angle_gamma   90.00
#
_symmetry.space_group_name_H-M   'P 1'
#
loop_
_entity.id
_entity.type
_entity.pdbx_description
1 polymer ?
#
loop_
_entity_poly.entity_id
_entity_poly.type
_entity_poly.pdbx_seq_one_letter_code
_entity_poly.pdbx_strand_id
1 'polypeptide(L)'
;MTDSATFNDFTKVLTGQVSVVKKLIRLEREMTVSASHDDPKKLDVLVKEAQPDLYSFRSLEKKRVQLAEKLGWKGLRSSQILSRVSEEEKSVLSPLFDDLKEALEILKESQVSAERIMRIRLNDVNVAISTNKIPKAFQDTLA
;
A
#
# COMPACT_ATOMS: atom_id res chain seq x y z
N MET A 1 -11.73 -18.22 -25.48
CA MET A 1 -11.10 -18.75 -24.26
C MET A 1 -9.76 -18.07 -24.11
N THR A 2 -9.57 -17.42 -22.97
CA THR A 2 -8.33 -16.78 -22.58
C THR A 2 -7.20 -17.80 -22.53
N ASP A 3 -5.97 -17.44 -22.91
CA ASP A 3 -4.81 -18.34 -22.72
C ASP A 3 -4.68 -18.68 -21.23
N SER A 4 -4.95 -19.94 -20.89
CA SER A 4 -5.04 -20.45 -19.50
C SER A 4 -3.75 -20.18 -18.72
N ALA A 5 -2.59 -20.24 -19.38
CA ALA A 5 -1.30 -19.92 -18.76
C ALA A 5 -1.19 -18.43 -18.42
N THR A 6 -1.52 -17.55 -19.38
CA THR A 6 -1.51 -16.10 -19.16
C THR A 6 -2.55 -15.67 -18.10
N PHE A 7 -3.72 -16.30 -18.07
CA PHE A 7 -4.74 -16.07 -17.04
C PHE A 7 -4.24 -16.43 -15.63
N ASN A 8 -3.64 -17.61 -15.47
CA ASN A 8 -3.06 -18.05 -14.20
C ASN A 8 -1.91 -17.14 -13.73
N ASP A 9 -1.08 -16.66 -14.66
CA ASP A 9 -0.04 -15.70 -14.33
C ASP A 9 -0.62 -14.36 -13.89
N PHE A 10 -1.74 -13.93 -14.46
CA PHE A 10 -2.43 -12.70 -14.05
C PHE A 10 -2.99 -12.82 -12.63
N THR A 11 -3.63 -13.94 -12.30
CA THR A 11 -4.16 -14.17 -10.94
C THR A 11 -3.04 -14.24 -9.90
N LYS A 12 -1.91 -14.90 -10.20
CA LYS A 12 -0.71 -14.91 -9.34
C LYS A 12 -0.17 -13.50 -9.10
N VAL A 13 -0.16 -12.65 -10.12
CA VAL A 13 0.27 -11.25 -9.98
C VAL A 13 -0.66 -10.48 -9.05
N LEU A 14 -1.98 -10.63 -9.20
CA LEU A 14 -2.95 -10.01 -8.28
C LEU A 14 -2.74 -10.47 -6.83
N THR A 15 -2.59 -11.77 -6.59
CA THR A 15 -2.29 -12.31 -5.25
C THR A 15 -0.99 -11.74 -4.69
N GLY A 16 0.05 -11.62 -5.53
CA GLY A 16 1.31 -10.99 -5.15
C GLY A 16 1.15 -9.53 -4.76
N GLN A 17 0.35 -8.76 -5.52
CA GLN A 17 0.06 -7.36 -5.20
C GLN A 17 -0.68 -7.23 -3.86
N VAL A 18 -1.71 -8.05 -3.62
CA VAL A 18 -2.42 -8.08 -2.32
C VAL A 18 -1.45 -8.34 -1.18
N SER A 19 -0.56 -9.32 -1.32
CA SER A 19 0.43 -9.66 -0.30
C SER A 19 1.38 -8.49 0.00
N VAL A 20 1.91 -7.83 -1.04
CA VAL A 20 2.80 -6.68 -0.87
C VAL A 20 2.09 -5.50 -0.23
N VAL A 21 0.86 -5.20 -0.64
CA VAL A 21 0.06 -4.11 -0.04
C VAL A 21 -0.19 -4.38 1.45
N LYS A 22 -0.50 -5.62 1.84
CA LYS A 22 -0.66 -6.00 3.25
C LYS A 22 0.61 -5.79 4.08
N LYS A 23 1.80 -6.05 3.51
CA LYS A 23 3.08 -5.74 4.17
C LYS A 23 3.28 -4.24 4.32
N LEU A 24 3.00 -3.46 3.28
CA LEU A 24 3.09 -2.00 3.31
C LEU A 24 2.16 -1.39 4.35
N ILE A 25 0.92 -1.89 4.50
CA ILE A 25 0.00 -1.47 5.57
C ILE A 25 0.62 -1.69 6.95
N ARG A 26 1.25 -2.85 7.18
CA ARG A 26 1.90 -3.15 8.46
C ARG A 26 3.04 -2.17 8.73
N LEU A 27 3.91 -1.94 7.75
CA LEU A 27 5.03 -1.02 7.88
C LEU A 27 4.56 0.42 8.14
N GLU A 28 3.50 0.88 7.44
CA GLU A 28 2.93 2.21 7.64
C GLU A 28 2.40 2.41 9.07
N ARG A 29 1.76 1.38 9.63
CA ARG A 29 1.31 1.37 11.03
C ARG A 29 2.48 1.41 12.01
N GLU A 30 3.54 0.66 11.74
CA GLU A 30 4.75 0.68 12.58
C GLU A 30 5.48 2.02 12.52
N MET A 31 5.54 2.65 11.34
CA MET A 31 6.09 4.00 11.15
C MET A 31 5.28 5.04 11.93
N THR A 32 3.94 4.93 11.86
CA THR A 32 3.01 5.77 12.63
C THR A 32 3.27 5.68 14.12
N VAL A 33 3.44 4.46 14.65
CA VAL A 33 3.79 4.24 16.07
C VAL A 33 5.20 4.75 16.40
N SER A 34 6.19 4.57 15.53
CA SER A 34 7.54 5.08 15.77
C SER A 34 7.57 6.61 15.82
N ALA A 35 6.83 7.27 14.93
CA ALA A 35 6.71 8.73 14.90
C ALA A 35 6.02 9.27 16.15
N SER A 36 5.07 8.53 16.75
CA SER A 36 4.45 8.93 18.01
C SER A 36 5.38 8.76 19.23
N HIS A 37 6.41 7.93 19.16
CA HIS A 37 7.36 7.69 20.27
C HIS A 37 8.68 8.48 20.17
N ASP A 38 8.82 9.38 19.19
CA ASP A 38 10.05 10.16 18.96
C ASP A 38 11.31 9.30 18.72
N ASP A 39 11.16 8.18 17.99
CA ASP A 39 12.28 7.31 17.64
C ASP A 39 12.66 7.46 16.16
N PRO A 40 13.50 8.46 15.81
CA PRO A 40 13.89 8.72 14.43
C PRO A 40 14.80 7.62 13.85
N LYS A 41 15.53 6.89 14.70
CA LYS A 41 16.38 5.77 14.24
C LYS A 41 15.54 4.61 13.78
N LYS A 42 14.50 4.26 14.54
CA LYS A 42 13.55 3.21 14.15
C LYS A 42 12.75 3.62 12.91
N LEU A 43 12.39 4.89 12.78
CA LEU A 43 11.74 5.40 11.56
C LEU A 43 12.61 5.21 10.31
N ASP A 44 13.91 5.53 10.38
CA ASP A 44 14.84 5.33 9.26
C ASP A 44 14.97 3.84 8.85
N VAL A 45 14.99 2.93 9.83
CA VAL A 45 14.99 1.47 9.57
C VAL A 45 13.72 1.05 8.84
N LEU A 46 12.55 1.45 9.34
CA LEU A 46 11.26 1.08 8.74
C LEU A 46 11.09 1.63 7.31
N VAL A 47 11.58 2.84 7.04
CA VAL A 47 11.58 3.41 5.69
C VAL A 47 12.45 2.57 4.74
N LYS A 48 13.62 2.10 5.19
CA LYS A 48 14.49 1.21 4.41
C LYS A 48 13.85 -0.15 4.17
N GLU A 49 13.18 -0.71 5.17
CA GLU A 49 12.44 -1.98 5.06
C GLU A 49 11.27 -1.90 4.07
N ALA A 50 10.67 -0.72 3.88
CA ALA A 50 9.59 -0.53 2.90
C ALA A 50 10.07 -0.49 1.44
N GLN A 51 11.33 -0.14 1.16
CA GLN A 51 11.84 0.06 -0.21
C GLN A 51 11.71 -1.19 -1.10
N PRO A 52 12.08 -2.40 -0.66
CA PRO A 52 11.94 -3.61 -1.47
C PRO A 52 10.48 -3.92 -1.82
N ASP A 53 9.55 -3.71 -0.87
CA ASP A 53 8.12 -3.95 -1.09
C ASP A 53 7.53 -2.94 -2.10
N LEU A 54 7.91 -1.66 -2.03
CA LEU A 54 7.53 -0.66 -3.04
C LEU A 54 8.07 -1.01 -4.43
N TYR A 55 9.33 -1.46 -4.53
CA TYR A 55 9.92 -1.90 -5.78
C TYR A 55 9.21 -3.15 -6.35
N SER A 56 8.89 -4.10 -5.48
CA SER A 56 8.13 -5.31 -5.83
C SER A 56 6.74 -4.96 -6.36
N PHE A 57 6.01 -4.06 -5.70
CA PHE A 57 4.69 -3.61 -6.14
C PHE A 57 4.73 -2.99 -7.55
N ARG A 58 5.70 -2.12 -7.82
CA ARG A 58 5.89 -1.51 -9.16
C ARG A 58 6.19 -2.56 -10.23
N SER A 59 7.03 -3.54 -9.90
CA SER A 59 7.39 -4.63 -10.82
C SER A 59 6.18 -5.52 -11.14
N LEU A 60 5.39 -5.85 -10.12
CA LEU A 60 4.13 -6.59 -10.28
C LEU A 60 3.10 -5.81 -11.09
N GLU A 61 2.97 -4.50 -10.86
CA GLU A 61 2.04 -3.67 -11.63
C GLU A 61 2.41 -3.62 -13.12
N LYS A 62 3.71 -3.46 -13.43
CA LYS A 62 4.18 -3.55 -14.82
C LYS A 62 3.83 -4.91 -15.45
N LYS A 63 4.02 -6.00 -14.71
CA LYS A 63 3.66 -7.35 -15.17
C LYS A 63 2.15 -7.50 -15.35
N ARG A 64 1.33 -6.98 -14.43
CA ARG A 64 -0.14 -7.00 -14.50
C ARG A 64 -0.64 -6.31 -15.76
N VAL A 65 -0.11 -5.12 -16.08
CA VAL A 65 -0.47 -4.36 -17.28
C VAL A 65 -0.11 -5.13 -18.57
N GLN A 66 1.08 -5.73 -18.62
CA GLN A 66 1.51 -6.56 -19.75
C GLN A 66 0.61 -7.79 -19.95
N LEU A 67 0.25 -8.48 -18.87
CA LEU A 67 -0.64 -9.63 -18.92
C LEU A 67 -2.06 -9.20 -19.32
N ALA A 68 -2.59 -8.11 -18.75
CA ALA A 68 -3.88 -7.56 -19.16
C ALA A 68 -3.94 -7.25 -20.66
N GLU A 69 -2.86 -6.72 -21.24
CA GLU A 69 -2.77 -6.50 -22.69
C GLU A 69 -2.84 -7.79 -23.50
N LYS A 70 -2.09 -8.83 -23.09
CA LYS A 70 -2.15 -10.17 -23.73
C LYS A 70 -3.54 -10.81 -23.63
N LEU A 71 -4.28 -10.51 -22.58
CA LEU A 71 -5.64 -11.00 -22.32
C LEU A 71 -6.72 -10.15 -23.02
N GLY A 72 -6.34 -9.09 -23.72
CA GLY A 72 -7.28 -8.17 -24.39
C GLY A 72 -8.01 -7.22 -23.45
N TRP A 73 -7.48 -7.01 -22.24
CA TRP A 73 -8.06 -6.21 -21.17
C TRP A 73 -7.38 -4.85 -20.98
N LYS A 74 -6.55 -4.43 -21.93
CA LYS A 74 -5.85 -3.14 -21.88
C LYS A 74 -6.85 -2.00 -21.65
N GLY A 75 -6.62 -1.20 -20.60
CA GLY A 75 -7.46 -0.05 -20.25
C GLY A 75 -8.81 -0.39 -19.61
N LEU A 76 -9.13 -1.67 -19.40
CA LEU A 76 -10.36 -2.06 -18.74
C LEU A 76 -10.23 -1.94 -17.21
N ARG A 77 -11.32 -1.49 -16.58
CA ARG A 77 -11.50 -1.56 -15.13
C ARG A 77 -11.88 -2.98 -14.71
N SER A 78 -11.65 -3.33 -13.44
CA SER A 78 -12.00 -4.65 -12.88
C SER A 78 -13.45 -5.06 -13.19
N SER A 79 -14.41 -4.14 -13.04
CA SER A 79 -15.82 -4.41 -13.37
C SER A 79 -16.06 -4.72 -14.86
N GLN A 80 -15.32 -4.08 -15.75
CA GLN A 80 -15.40 -4.32 -17.20
C GLN A 80 -14.71 -5.63 -17.61
N ILE A 81 -13.69 -6.07 -16.87
CA ILE A 81 -13.07 -7.39 -17.04
C ILE A 81 -14.07 -8.46 -16.60
N LEU A 82 -14.66 -8.32 -15.40
CA LEU A 82 -15.64 -9.27 -14.86
C LEU A 82 -16.88 -9.43 -15.74
N SER A 83 -17.25 -8.42 -16.54
CA SER A 83 -18.36 -8.51 -17.49
C SER A 83 -18.02 -9.19 -18.82
N ARG A 84 -16.74 -9.55 -19.07
CA ARG A 84 -16.25 -10.09 -20.35
C ARG A 84 -15.67 -11.51 -20.25
N VAL A 85 -15.36 -11.95 -19.04
CA VAL A 85 -14.79 -13.27 -18.75
C VAL A 85 -15.90 -14.30 -18.52
N SER A 86 -15.56 -15.59 -18.55
CA SER A 86 -16.53 -16.65 -18.20
C SER A 86 -16.89 -16.60 -16.71
N GLU A 87 -17.99 -17.25 -16.31
CA GLU A 87 -18.37 -17.29 -14.89
C GLU A 87 -17.33 -18.02 -14.03
N GLU A 88 -16.60 -19.00 -14.59
CA GLU A 88 -15.48 -19.67 -13.92
C GLU A 88 -14.33 -18.68 -13.67
N GLU A 89 -13.90 -17.95 -14.69
CA GLU A 89 -12.84 -16.93 -14.55
C GLU A 89 -13.26 -15.81 -13.59
N LYS A 90 -14.52 -15.39 -13.66
CA LYS A 90 -15.12 -14.40 -12.77
C LYS A 90 -15.12 -14.84 -11.31
N SER A 91 -15.42 -16.11 -11.04
CA SER A 91 -15.40 -16.69 -9.69
C SER A 91 -13.99 -16.62 -9.05
N VAL A 92 -12.93 -16.64 -9.88
CA VAL A 92 -11.55 -16.49 -9.44
C VAL A 92 -11.14 -15.02 -9.33
N LEU A 93 -11.52 -14.19 -10.31
CA LEU A 93 -11.08 -12.79 -10.38
C LEU A 93 -11.80 -11.88 -9.38
N SER A 94 -13.09 -12.10 -9.12
CA SER A 94 -13.88 -11.25 -8.23
C SER A 94 -13.24 -11.11 -6.84
N PRO A 95 -12.97 -12.19 -6.08
CA PRO A 95 -12.37 -12.06 -4.76
C PRO A 95 -10.97 -11.42 -4.81
N LEU A 96 -10.17 -11.68 -5.86
CA LEU A 96 -8.84 -11.07 -5.99
C LEU A 96 -8.90 -9.55 -6.23
N PHE A 97 -9.88 -9.09 -7.00
CA PHE A 97 -10.10 -7.66 -7.21
C PHE A 97 -10.64 -6.98 -5.96
N ASP A 98 -11.55 -7.63 -5.24
CA ASP A 98 -12.09 -7.11 -3.99
C ASP A 98 -11.00 -7.02 -2.91
N ASP A 99 -10.20 -8.08 -2.72
CA ASP A 99 -9.06 -8.10 -1.80
C ASP A 99 -8.04 -7.00 -2.10
N LEU A 100 -7.71 -6.80 -3.39
CA LEU A 100 -6.75 -5.78 -3.79
C LEU A 100 -7.32 -4.38 -3.57
N LYS A 101 -8.59 -4.16 -3.87
CA LYS A 101 -9.27 -2.89 -3.63
C LYS A 101 -9.28 -2.55 -2.15
N GLU A 102 -9.73 -3.47 -1.30
CA GLU A 102 -9.77 -3.29 0.15
C GLU A 102 -8.38 -2.99 0.71
N ALA A 103 -7.37 -3.77 0.32
CA ALA A 103 -6.00 -3.55 0.78
C ALA A 103 -5.46 -2.17 0.35
N LEU A 104 -5.76 -1.72 -0.87
CA LEU A 104 -5.33 -0.39 -1.33
C LEU A 104 -6.07 0.75 -0.61
N GLU A 105 -7.36 0.58 -0.31
CA GLU A 105 -8.15 1.54 0.48
C GLU A 105 -7.57 1.67 1.90
N ILE A 106 -7.29 0.54 2.57
CA ILE A 106 -6.66 0.54 3.90
C ILE A 106 -5.27 1.19 3.87
N LEU A 107 -4.45 0.89 2.85
CA LEU A 107 -3.13 1.51 2.72
C LEU A 107 -3.25 3.03 2.59
N LYS A 108 -4.17 3.52 1.77
CA LYS A 108 -4.44 4.95 1.60
C LYS A 108 -4.85 5.61 2.90
N GLU A 109 -5.74 4.97 3.67
CA GLU A 109 -6.16 5.47 5.00
C GLU A 109 -5.00 5.51 6.01
N SER A 110 -4.14 4.49 6.01
CA SER A 110 -2.97 4.47 6.88
C SER A 110 -1.97 5.58 6.55
N GLN A 111 -1.78 5.90 5.26
CA GLN A 111 -0.89 6.97 4.82
C GLN A 111 -1.40 8.35 5.23
N VAL A 112 -2.71 8.61 5.10
CA VAL A 112 -3.32 9.87 5.57
C VAL A 112 -3.11 10.07 7.07
N SER A 113 -3.23 8.98 7.84
CA SER A 113 -3.03 9.00 9.30
C SER A 113 -1.56 9.27 9.67
N ALA A 114 -0.63 8.58 9.00
CA ALA A 114 0.81 8.76 9.21
C ALA A 114 1.27 10.17 8.85
N GLU A 115 0.80 10.72 7.72
CA GLU A 115 1.12 12.06 7.27
C GLU A 115 0.68 13.12 8.28
N ARG A 116 -0.52 12.97 8.87
CA ARG A 116 -1.00 13.88 9.92
C ARG A 116 -0.09 13.87 11.15
N ILE A 117 0.34 12.69 11.60
CA ILE A 117 1.22 12.54 12.76
C ILE A 117 2.59 13.15 12.47
N MET A 118 3.17 12.87 11.31
CA MET A 118 4.45 13.47 10.90
C MET A 118 4.40 15.00 10.84
N ARG A 119 3.30 15.59 10.34
CA ARG A 119 3.12 17.05 10.33
C ARG A 119 3.07 17.65 11.73
N ILE A 120 2.36 17.03 12.67
CA ILE A 120 2.32 17.49 14.07
C ILE A 120 3.72 17.43 14.66
N ARG A 121 4.45 16.32 14.49
CA ARG A 121 5.82 16.16 15.00
C ARG A 121 6.79 17.21 14.42
N LEU A 122 6.71 17.46 13.12
CA LEU A 122 7.55 18.49 12.48
C LEU A 122 7.26 19.87 13.08
N ASN A 123 5.99 20.17 13.32
CA ASN A 123 5.59 21.42 13.97
C ASN A 123 6.14 21.51 15.41
N ASP A 124 6.05 20.44 16.21
CA ASP A 124 6.58 20.40 17.57
C ASP A 124 8.10 20.61 17.61
N VAL A 125 8.82 20.00 16.68
CA VAL A 125 10.27 20.21 16.51
C VAL A 125 10.57 21.65 16.12
N ASN A 126 9.81 22.25 15.19
CA ASN A 126 9.98 23.64 14.80
C ASN A 126 9.69 24.62 15.96
N VAL A 127 8.67 24.34 16.79
CA VAL A 127 8.37 25.10 18.01
C VAL A 127 9.49 24.95 19.03
N ALA A 128 10.01 23.74 19.24
CA ALA A 128 11.14 23.47 20.13
C ALA A 128 12.41 24.23 19.72
N ILE A 129 12.75 24.20 18.42
CA ILE A 129 13.90 24.93 17.86
C ILE A 129 13.72 26.43 18.03
N SER A 130 12.53 26.97 17.74
CA SER A 130 12.26 28.42 17.86
C SER A 130 12.18 28.92 19.29
N THR A 131 11.80 28.07 20.25
CA THR A 131 11.67 28.43 21.66
C THR A 131 12.85 27.97 22.54
N ASN A 132 13.81 27.24 21.96
CA ASN A 132 14.95 26.63 22.66
C ASN A 132 14.51 25.71 23.83
N LYS A 133 13.35 25.06 23.70
CA LYS A 133 12.79 24.12 24.68
C LYS A 133 12.81 22.71 24.12
N ILE A 134 12.94 21.71 25.00
CA ILE A 134 12.87 20.29 24.60
C ILE A 134 11.44 20.00 24.10
N PRO A 135 11.25 19.35 22.93
CA PRO A 135 9.93 18.93 22.46
C PRO A 135 9.23 18.07 23.52
N LYS A 136 7.93 18.31 23.76
CA LYS A 136 7.11 17.44 24.62
C LYS A 136 6.90 16.09 23.94
N ALA A 137 6.69 15.03 24.73
CA ALA A 137 6.32 13.74 24.17
C ALA A 137 4.97 13.85 23.45
N PHE A 138 4.83 13.19 22.30
CA PHE A 138 3.62 13.31 21.47
C PHE A 138 2.33 12.87 22.20
N GLN A 139 2.46 11.96 23.18
CA GLN A 139 1.33 11.56 24.04
C GLN A 139 0.79 12.73 24.88
N ASP A 140 1.62 13.73 25.18
CA ASP A 140 1.25 14.91 25.97
C ASP A 140 0.62 16.03 25.12
N THR A 141 0.68 15.91 23.79
CA THR A 141 0.10 16.88 22.83
C THR A 141 -1.28 16.47 22.29
N LEU A 142 -1.76 15.27 22.66
CA LEU A 142 -3.08 14.77 22.26
C LEU A 142 -4.18 14.96 23.32
N ALA A 143 -3.83 15.51 24.49
CA ALA A 143 -4.77 15.90 25.57
C ALA A 143 -5.19 17.37 25.42
#